data_AF-A0A1S2VQK3-F1
#
_entry.id   AF-A0A1S2VQK3-F1
#
_cell.length_a   1.000
_cell.length_b   1.000
_cell.length_c   1.000
_cell.angle_alpha   90.00
_cell.angle_beta   90.00
_cell.angle_gamma   90.00
#
_symmetry.space_group_name_H-M   'P 1'
#
loop_
_entity.id
_entity.type
_entity.pdbx_description
1 polymer ?
#
loop_
_entity_poly.entity_id
_entity_poly.type
_entity_poly.pdbx_seq_one_letter_code
_entity_poly.pdbx_strand_id
1 'polypeptide(L)' 'MIQTSTYDDVIRYVYEETSEEENLAVEDTLMSDPEMMTQFLETLEIRALMNRIEREPRESSIQNILSYSRNYSSNPSV' A
#
# COMPACT_ATOMS: atom_id res chain seq x y z
N MET A 1 -8.11 -25.53 -18.76
CA MET A 1 -7.97 -25.55 -17.29
C MET A 1 -8.71 -24.34 -16.77
N ILE A 2 -9.52 -24.47 -15.72
CA ILE A 2 -10.20 -23.32 -15.13
C ILE A 2 -9.15 -22.58 -14.31
N GLN A 3 -8.65 -21.44 -14.79
CA GLN A 3 -7.86 -20.53 -13.97
C GLN A 3 -8.83 -19.94 -12.95
N THR A 4 -8.61 -20.28 -11.68
CA THR A 4 -9.40 -19.76 -10.57
C THR A 4 -8.65 -18.55 -10.07
N SER A 5 -9.12 -17.36 -10.42
CA SER A 5 -8.61 -16.11 -9.84
C SER A 5 -8.86 -16.15 -8.34
N THR A 6 -7.82 -15.91 -7.56
CA THR A 6 -7.86 -15.98 -6.10
C THR A 6 -7.95 -14.58 -5.50
N TYR A 7 -8.24 -14.51 -4.21
CA TYR A 7 -8.22 -13.27 -3.45
C TYR A 7 -6.87 -12.53 -3.52
N ASP A 8 -5.76 -13.27 -3.66
CA ASP A 8 -4.43 -12.70 -3.83
C ASP A 8 -4.29 -11.97 -5.17
N ASP A 9 -4.91 -12.52 -6.23
CA ASP A 9 -4.87 -11.93 -7.57
C ASP A 9 -5.64 -10.61 -7.62
N VAL A 10 -6.76 -10.50 -6.89
CA VAL A 10 -7.51 -9.23 -6.73
C VAL A 10 -6.67 -8.17 -6.01
N ILE A 11 -5.93 -8.56 -4.97
CA ILE A 11 -5.05 -7.63 -4.24
C ILE A 11 -3.93 -7.15 -5.17
N ARG A 12 -3.23 -8.07 -5.84
CA ARG A 12 -2.17 -7.73 -6.81
C ARG A 12 -2.70 -6.83 -7.91
N TYR A 13 -3.90 -7.10 -8.44
CA TYR A 13 -4.57 -6.25 -9.43
C TYR A 13 -4.82 -4.83 -8.90
N VAL A 14 -5.36 -4.69 -7.68
CA VAL A 14 -5.57 -3.37 -7.03
C VAL A 14 -4.28 -2.57 -6.86
N TYR A 15 -3.15 -3.24 -6.67
CA TYR A 15 -1.83 -2.62 -6.53
C TYR A 15 -1.06 -2.51 -7.86
N GLU A 16 -1.68 -2.85 -8.99
CA GLU A 16 -1.07 -2.82 -10.33
C GLU A 16 0.17 -3.75 -10.44
N GLU A 17 0.15 -4.88 -9.73
CA GLU A 17 1.22 -5.90 -9.68
C GLU A 17 0.94 -7.13 -10.58
N THR A 18 0.11 -6.93 -11.59
CA THR A 18 -0.37 -7.95 -12.53
C THR A 18 -0.01 -7.57 -13.97
N SER A 19 0.24 -8.59 -14.80
CA SER A 19 0.41 -8.43 -16.24
C SER A 19 -0.92 -8.17 -16.95
N GLU A 20 -0.89 -7.73 -18.21
CA GLU A 20 -2.10 -7.49 -19.00
C GLU A 20 -2.97 -8.75 -19.15
N GLU A 21 -2.37 -9.93 -19.27
CA GLU A 21 -3.11 -11.20 -19.34
C GLU A 21 -3.79 -11.54 -18.01
N GLU A 22 -3.10 -11.33 -16.88
CA GLU A 22 -3.66 -11.51 -15.54
C GLU A 22 -4.80 -10.50 -15.27
N ASN A 23 -4.68 -9.26 -15.76
CA ASN A 23 -5.72 -8.24 -15.63
C ASN A 23 -7.03 -8.71 -16.27
N LEU A 24 -6.97 -9.20 -17.51
CA LEU A 24 -8.14 -9.70 -18.23
C LEU A 24 -8.81 -10.87 -17.49
N ALA A 25 -8.01 -11.80 -16.97
CA ALA A 25 -8.53 -12.93 -16.21
C ALA A 25 -9.22 -12.50 -14.90
N VAL A 26 -8.65 -11.51 -14.20
CA VAL A 26 -9.27 -10.93 -13.00
C VAL A 26 -10.55 -10.19 -13.37
N GLU A 27 -10.55 -9.36 -14.41
CA GLU A 27 -11.72 -8.61 -14.88
C GLU A 27 -12.88 -9.54 -15.28
N ASP A 28 -12.61 -10.61 -16.02
CA ASP A 28 -13.62 -11.62 -16.37
C ASP A 28 -14.23 -12.27 -15.12
N THR A 29 -13.42 -12.50 -14.08
CA THR A 29 -13.89 -13.06 -12.81
C THR A 29 -14.76 -12.04 -12.07
N LEU A 30 -14.33 -10.78 -12.00
CA LEU A 30 -15.08 -9.70 -11.36
C LEU A 30 -16.46 -9.49 -12.01
N MET A 31 -16.58 -9.68 -13.33
CA MET A 31 -17.86 -9.55 -14.04
C MET A 31 -18.80 -10.74 -13.80
N SER A 32 -18.26 -11.93 -13.54
CA SER A 32 -19.03 -13.17 -13.44
C SER A 32 -19.30 -13.62 -12.00
N ASP A 33 -18.52 -13.15 -11.03
CA ASP A 33 -18.62 -13.48 -9.61
C ASP A 33 -18.88 -12.23 -8.74
N PRO A 34 -20.12 -12.05 -8.25
CA PRO A 34 -20.47 -10.93 -7.36
C PRO A 34 -19.70 -10.91 -6.02
N GLU A 35 -19.28 -12.06 -5.51
CA GLU A 35 -18.50 -12.14 -4.26
C GLU A 35 -17.11 -11.56 -4.50
N MET A 36 -16.49 -11.90 -5.64
CA MET A 36 -15.20 -11.36 -6.05
C MET A 36 -15.28 -9.83 -6.28
N MET A 37 -16.35 -9.34 -6.90
CA MET A 37 -16.59 -7.90 -7.06
C MET A 37 -16.71 -7.19 -5.70
N THR A 38 -17.40 -7.80 -4.73
CA THR A 38 -17.52 -7.23 -3.38
C THR A 38 -16.15 -7.09 -2.73
N GLN A 39 -15.34 -8.13 -2.80
CA GLN A 39 -13.99 -8.12 -2.24
C GLN A 39 -13.07 -7.10 -2.93
N PHE A 40 -13.19 -6.92 -4.25
CA PHE A 40 -12.45 -5.87 -4.97
C PHE A 40 -12.79 -4.48 -4.44
N LEU A 41 -14.09 -4.18 -4.23
CA LEU A 41 -14.54 -2.91 -3.67
C LEU A 41 -14.05 -2.70 -2.23
N GLU A 42 -14.13 -3.74 -1.39
CA GLU A 42 -13.61 -3.69 -0.02
C GLU A 42 -12.09 -3.43 0.00
N THR A 43 -11.34 -4.05 -0.90
CA THR A 43 -9.88 -3.87 -1.01
C THR A 43 -9.54 -2.43 -1.43
N LEU A 44 -10.30 -1.84 -2.36
CA LEU A 44 -10.15 -0.43 -2.74
C LEU A 44 -10.45 0.52 -1.57
N GLU A 45 -11.49 0.22 -0.79
CA GLU A 45 -11.83 1.00 0.40
C GLU A 45 -10.71 0.95 1.44
N ILE A 46 -10.20 -0.24 1.77
CA ILE A 46 -9.10 -0.41 2.72
C ILE A 46 -7.86 0.34 2.23
N ARG A 47 -7.51 0.27 0.93
CA ARG A 47 -6.40 1.04 0.35
C ARG A 47 -6.59 2.55 0.56
N ALA A 48 -7.79 3.06 0.33
CA ALA A 48 -8.10 4.47 0.54
C ALA A 48 -8.01 4.87 2.03
N LEU A 49 -8.44 4.00 2.95
CA LEU A 49 -8.33 4.23 4.39
C LEU A 49 -6.89 4.19 4.88
N MET A 50 -6.06 3.29 4.35
CA MET A 50 -4.64 3.20 4.72
C MET A 50 -3.86 4.48 4.39
N ASN A 51 -4.22 5.18 3.30
CA ASN A 51 -3.62 6.47 2.95
C ASN A 51 -3.92 7.58 3.97
N ARG A 52 -4.93 7.40 4.84
CA ARG A 52 -5.27 8.36 5.90
C ARG A 52 -4.55 8.08 7.22
N ILE A 53 -3.75 7.00 7.29
CA ILE A 53 -3.00 6.67 8.49
C ILE A 53 -1.85 7.68 8.64
N GLU A 54 -2.04 8.63 9.55
CA GLU A 54 -0.97 9.52 9.98
C GLU A 54 -0.05 8.79 10.96
N ARG A 55 1.25 8.78 10.64
CA ARG A 55 2.27 8.21 11.53
C ARG A 55 3.05 9.35 12.16
N GLU A 56 2.97 9.43 13.48
CA GLU A 56 3.80 10.37 14.23
C GLU A 56 5.03 9.66 14.79
N PRO A 57 6.21 10.28 14.71
CA PRO A 57 7.38 9.76 15.39
C PRO A 57 7.19 9.83 16.91
N ARG A 58 7.86 8.94 17.64
CA ARG A 58 7.89 9.05 19.10
C ARG A 58 8.56 10.37 19.50
N GLU A 59 8.04 11.03 20.53
CA GLU A 59 8.56 12.30 21.05
C GLU A 59 10.08 12.23 21.32
N SER A 60 10.56 11.12 21.86
CA SER A 60 11.98 10.88 22.10
C SER A 60 12.84 11.00 20.84
N SER A 61 12.34 10.51 19.70
CA SER A 61 13.05 10.58 18.42
C SER A 61 13.15 12.02 17.93
N ILE A 62 12.05 12.79 18.07
CA ILE A 62 12.04 14.22 17.75
C ILE A 62 13.07 14.95 18.61
N GLN A 63 13.06 14.73 19.93
CA GLN A 63 13.98 15.38 20.87
C GLN A 63 15.44 15.03 20.60
N ASN A 64 15.74 13.78 20.27
CA ASN A 64 17.09 13.34 19.93
C ASN A 64 17.61 14.05 18.68
N ILE A 65 16.80 14.10 17.60
CA ILE A 65 17.16 14.79 16.35
C ILE A 65 17.38 16.28 16.58
N LEU A 66 16.45 16.93 17.28
CA LEU A 66 16.54 18.36 17.58
C LEU A 66 17.76 18.68 18.45
N SER A 67 18.08 17.83 19.43
CA SER A 67 19.24 18.01 20.31
C SER A 67 20.54 17.83 19.54
N TYR A 68 20.63 16.83 18.66
CA TYR A 68 21.78 16.69 17.76
C TYR A 68 21.94 17.92 16.87
N SER A 69 20.86 18.35 16.19
CA SER A 69 20.90 19.49 15.27
C SER A 69 21.31 20.81 15.94
N ARG A 70 20.84 21.08 17.16
CA ARG A 70 21.24 22.28 17.92
C ARG A 70 22.70 22.28 18.33
N ASN A 71 23.26 21.12 18.62
CA ASN A 71 24.65 20.95 19.02
C ASN A 71 25.59 20.69 17.83
N TYR A 72 25.03 20.55 16.62
CA TYR A 72 25.78 20.38 15.40
C TYR A 72 26.41 21.71 15.00
N SER A 73 27.67 21.93 15.41
CA SER A 73 28.46 23.06 14.93
C SER A 73 28.85 22.83 13.48
N SER A 74 28.28 23.61 12.57
CA SER A 74 28.80 23.78 11.22
C SER A 74 30.10 24.61 11.28
N ASN A 75 31.20 24.00 11.72
CA ASN A 75 32.51 24.45 11.26
C ASN A 75 33.55 23.31 11.28
N PRO A 76 34.15 22.99 10.12
CA PRO A 76 35.26 22.06 10.00
C PRO A 76 36.52 22.71 10.59
N SER A 77 37.21 22.02 11.48
CA SER A 77 38.56 22.40 11.90
C SER A 77 39.53 21.35 11.38
N VAL A 78 40.20 21.74 10.28
CA VAL A 78 41.56 21.38 9.81
C VAL A 78 42.05 19.96 10.06
#